data_AF-A0A954RWE5-F1
#
_entry.id   AF-A0A954RWE5-F1
#
_cell.length_a   1.000
_cell.length_b   1.000
_cell.length_c   1.000
_cell.angle_alpha   90.00
_cell.angle_beta   90.00
_cell.angle_gamma   90.00
#
_symmetry.space_group_name_H-M   'P 1'
#
loop_
_entity.id
_entity.type
_entity.pdbx_description
1 polymer ?
#
loop_
_entity_poly.entity_id
_entity_poly.type
_entity_poly.pdbx_seq_one_letter_code
_entity_poly.pdbx_strand_id
1 'polypeptide(L)'
;MDRRHFLGQVAVAGSIGFCARNSSLTPPPPTFTKPQLVGAERFVSGAQGLQSAAGIIPVIGDGKWIWTEPPQDTGYLEPRTFDFEAGIRLRGNGPATQLKATTVVPVELPEQSIDDMAIEAHGCVAQVRLVAPTAGQLLISAPSIAPGQIVQAVVRMRLTMRKQHFGYAKDQFPAEQTYLREGKEFRKQYLYDSPGIQTRHQEVKDLAQLVGGQHEHPWDKAVAFNTWVWENIEKQVGPYTSVLTALRERRGDCEERAGVFSALCRASGIATRLVWVPGHCWEEIYLADHEGHGHWIPIHTSGYSFFGYTGVHELVFQKGDNIRVPEKRKTFRVLEEWLQYSGKRPEITYHGKLTPIAPSGADPGPGTRVRVEKGKWAVLRSELNRYFDFDNSPFAKLYEGELLTDG
;
A
#
# COMPACT_ATOMS: atom_id res chain seq x y z
N MET A 1 23.36 -0.27 52.71
CA MET A 1 24.28 0.28 53.73
C MET A 1 25.29 1.16 52.99
N ASP A 2 25.60 2.39 53.39
CA ASP A 2 24.80 3.33 54.18
C ASP A 2 25.16 4.80 53.79
N ARG A 3 24.54 5.76 54.46
CA ARG A 3 24.41 7.20 54.20
C ARG A 3 25.67 8.07 54.33
N ARG A 4 25.69 9.14 53.50
CA ARG A 4 26.19 10.52 53.82
C ARG A 4 27.72 10.64 54.08
N HIS A 5 28.35 11.81 54.17
CA HIS A 5 27.97 13.24 53.97
C HIS A 5 29.26 14.00 53.54
N PHE A 6 29.15 15.15 52.85
CA PHE A 6 29.61 16.43 53.43
C PHE A 6 29.02 17.63 52.66
N LEU A 7 29.10 18.83 53.25
CA LEU A 7 28.56 20.10 52.74
C LEU A 7 29.62 21.21 52.87
N GLY A 8 29.53 22.22 52.00
CA GLY A 8 30.30 23.47 52.09
C GLY A 8 29.52 24.62 51.45
N GLN A 9 29.16 25.62 52.24
CA GLN A 9 28.36 26.80 51.86
C GLN A 9 29.17 28.12 52.03
N VAL A 10 28.48 29.26 51.85
CA VAL A 10 28.79 30.69 52.14
C VAL A 10 29.11 31.46 50.84
N ALA A 11 28.20 32.27 50.27
CA ALA A 11 27.62 33.58 50.68
C ALA A 11 28.64 34.75 50.57
N VAL A 12 28.36 36.05 50.39
CA VAL A 12 27.21 37.01 50.56
C VAL A 12 27.28 38.03 49.36
N ALA A 13 26.33 38.87 48.89
CA ALA A 13 25.09 39.54 49.36
C ALA A 13 23.93 39.37 48.32
N GLY A 14 22.88 40.21 48.12
CA GLY A 14 22.44 41.54 48.65
C GLY A 14 22.77 42.75 47.74
N SER A 15 22.00 43.86 47.64
CA SER A 15 20.67 44.23 48.19
C SER A 15 20.04 45.44 47.45
N ILE A 16 18.70 45.58 47.46
CA ILE A 16 17.87 46.82 47.30
C ILE A 16 17.79 47.50 45.90
N GLY A 17 16.58 47.94 45.50
CA GLY A 17 16.30 48.90 44.42
C GLY A 17 14.83 48.90 43.99
N PHE A 18 14.16 50.06 43.85
CA PHE A 18 12.69 50.13 43.69
C PHE A 18 12.25 51.22 42.68
N CYS A 19 11.11 51.00 42.00
CA CYS A 19 10.30 51.95 41.21
C CYS A 19 10.95 52.81 40.09
N ALA A 20 10.43 52.70 38.86
CA ALA A 20 9.55 53.74 38.26
C ALA A 20 9.10 53.37 36.83
N ARG A 21 8.10 54.11 36.30
CA ARG A 21 7.51 53.91 34.96
C ARG A 21 8.22 54.79 33.93
N ASN A 22 8.33 54.33 32.67
CA ASN A 22 7.76 55.11 31.56
C ASN A 22 7.54 54.28 30.28
N SER A 23 6.69 54.80 29.39
CA SER A 23 6.30 54.20 28.11
C SER A 23 7.05 54.81 26.92
N SER A 24 7.25 54.04 25.84
CA SER A 24 6.81 54.37 24.45
C SER A 24 7.59 53.63 23.34
N LEU A 25 6.93 53.48 22.17
CA LEU A 25 7.49 53.32 20.82
C LEU A 25 8.49 52.17 20.55
N THR A 26 7.97 51.03 20.08
CA THR A 26 8.73 49.99 19.35
C THR A 26 8.78 50.28 17.84
N PRO A 27 9.96 50.37 17.19
CA PRO A 27 10.06 50.36 15.74
C PRO A 27 9.95 48.93 15.17
N PRO A 28 9.49 48.74 13.91
CA PRO A 28 9.42 47.43 13.27
C PRO A 28 10.80 46.91 12.83
N PRO A 29 11.03 45.58 12.80
CA PRO A 29 12.29 44.99 12.35
C PRO A 29 12.47 45.07 10.82
N PRO A 30 13.72 45.10 10.31
CA PRO A 30 14.02 45.34 8.90
C PRO A 30 13.77 44.12 8.00
N THR A 31 13.46 44.40 6.73
CA THR A 31 13.27 43.40 5.66
C THR A 31 14.61 42.84 5.17
N PHE A 32 14.84 41.54 5.40
CA PHE A 32 16.02 40.84 4.88
C PHE A 32 15.86 40.49 3.39
N THR A 33 16.68 41.11 2.54
CA THR A 33 16.92 40.67 1.16
C THR A 33 17.78 39.40 1.15
N LYS A 34 17.48 38.47 0.22
CA LYS A 34 18.23 37.21 0.10
C LYS A 34 19.59 37.44 -0.59
N PRO A 35 20.70 36.87 -0.08
CA PRO A 35 21.96 36.82 -0.82
C PRO A 35 21.82 36.03 -2.12
N GLN A 36 22.52 36.45 -3.17
CA GLN A 36 22.75 35.60 -4.34
C GLN A 36 23.81 34.55 -3.98
N LEU A 37 23.55 33.28 -4.32
CA LEU A 37 24.54 32.21 -4.28
C LEU A 37 24.73 31.66 -5.70
N VAL A 38 25.99 31.67 -6.15
CA VAL A 38 26.41 31.20 -7.47
C VAL A 38 26.94 29.76 -7.35
N GLY A 39 26.64 28.93 -8.35
CA GLY A 39 27.42 27.73 -8.64
C GLY A 39 27.28 26.55 -7.66
N ALA A 40 26.21 25.77 -7.80
CA ALA A 40 26.18 24.39 -7.33
C ALA A 40 25.42 23.53 -8.36
N GLU A 41 26.10 22.56 -8.97
CA GLU A 41 25.47 21.65 -9.94
C GLU A 41 24.46 20.75 -9.24
N ARG A 42 23.21 20.77 -9.72
CA ARG A 42 22.13 19.99 -9.10
C ARG A 42 22.25 18.52 -9.46
N PHE A 43 22.56 17.68 -8.47
CA PHE A 43 22.11 16.29 -8.48
C PHE A 43 20.57 16.27 -8.50
N VAL A 44 19.98 16.14 -9.70
CA VAL A 44 18.52 16.08 -9.87
C VAL A 44 18.02 14.70 -9.44
N SER A 45 17.77 14.55 -8.13
CA SER A 45 17.06 13.39 -7.57
C SER A 45 15.56 13.48 -7.92
N GLY A 46 15.25 13.37 -9.21
CA GLY A 46 13.91 13.47 -9.78
C GLY A 46 13.05 12.24 -9.47
N ALA A 47 12.70 12.07 -8.20
CA ALA A 47 11.62 11.19 -7.77
C ALA A 47 10.28 11.86 -8.10
N GLN A 48 9.87 11.80 -9.37
CA GLN A 48 8.48 11.99 -9.73
C GLN A 48 7.71 10.78 -9.17
N GLY A 49 6.95 10.99 -8.10
CA GLY A 49 6.03 9.98 -7.60
C GLY A 49 5.06 9.60 -8.72
N LEU A 50 4.81 8.31 -8.90
CA LEU A 50 3.72 7.89 -9.78
C LEU A 50 2.40 8.42 -9.22
N GLN A 51 1.47 8.72 -10.12
CA GLN A 51 0.08 8.93 -9.72
C GLN A 51 -0.44 7.62 -9.11
N SER A 52 -1.26 7.73 -8.06
CA SER A 52 -1.96 6.61 -7.45
C SER A 52 -2.80 5.84 -8.48
N ALA A 53 -3.30 4.69 -8.04
CA ALA A 53 -4.28 3.95 -8.79
C ALA A 53 -5.50 4.81 -9.16
N ALA A 54 -5.63 5.18 -10.43
CA ALA A 54 -6.94 5.58 -10.94
C ALA A 54 -7.86 4.35 -10.85
N GLY A 55 -8.73 4.35 -9.84
CA GLY A 55 -9.38 3.17 -9.24
C GLY A 55 -10.32 2.39 -10.14
N ILE A 56 -9.78 1.75 -11.17
CA ILE A 56 -10.31 0.54 -11.76
C ILE A 56 -9.82 -0.59 -10.86
N ILE A 57 -10.72 -1.08 -9.99
CA ILE A 57 -10.51 -2.34 -9.26
C ILE A 57 -10.13 -3.40 -10.30
N PRO A 58 -9.10 -4.23 -10.10
CA PRO A 58 -8.76 -5.30 -11.03
C PRO A 58 -9.75 -6.46 -10.90
N VAL A 59 -11.05 -6.19 -11.03
CA VAL A 59 -12.11 -7.19 -10.91
C VAL A 59 -11.82 -8.29 -11.93
N ILE A 60 -11.46 -9.46 -11.41
CA ILE A 60 -11.46 -10.70 -12.17
C ILE A 60 -12.90 -11.24 -12.11
N GLY A 61 -13.84 -10.43 -12.60
CA GLY A 61 -15.25 -10.74 -12.64
C GLY A 61 -16.10 -9.73 -13.44
N ASP A 62 -17.27 -10.20 -13.84
CA ASP A 62 -18.35 -9.52 -14.57
C ASP A 62 -19.67 -9.60 -13.77
N GLY A 63 -19.56 -9.80 -12.45
CA GLY A 63 -20.66 -10.11 -11.53
C GLY A 63 -20.85 -11.62 -11.29
N LYS A 64 -20.60 -12.49 -12.28
CA LYS A 64 -20.72 -13.96 -12.13
C LYS A 64 -19.63 -14.58 -11.25
N TRP A 65 -18.48 -13.92 -11.18
CA TRP A 65 -17.26 -14.45 -10.54
C TRP A 65 -16.92 -13.81 -9.20
N ILE A 66 -17.70 -12.82 -8.77
CA ILE A 66 -17.56 -12.14 -7.49
C ILE A 66 -18.46 -12.88 -6.49
N TRP A 67 -17.93 -13.35 -5.36
CA TRP A 67 -18.79 -13.72 -4.24
C TRP A 67 -19.31 -12.43 -3.60
N THR A 68 -20.63 -12.27 -3.49
CA THR A 68 -21.26 -11.19 -2.71
C THR A 68 -21.38 -11.54 -1.22
N GLU A 69 -21.40 -12.83 -0.92
CA GLU A 69 -21.51 -13.43 0.42
C GLU A 69 -20.40 -14.49 0.59
N PRO A 70 -19.90 -14.74 1.82
CA PRO A 70 -18.93 -15.80 2.05
C PRO A 70 -19.53 -17.20 1.76
N PRO A 71 -18.77 -18.13 1.15
CA PRO A 71 -19.22 -19.50 0.90
C PRO A 71 -19.25 -20.33 2.20
N GLN A 72 -19.91 -21.48 2.17
CA GLN A 72 -19.86 -22.44 3.29
C GLN A 72 -18.51 -23.16 3.40
N ASP A 73 -17.87 -23.44 2.26
CA ASP A 73 -16.55 -24.07 2.20
C ASP A 73 -15.45 -23.14 2.77
N THR A 74 -14.38 -23.73 3.30
CA THR A 74 -13.22 -23.00 3.83
C THR A 74 -11.91 -23.46 3.19
N GLY A 75 -10.94 -22.54 3.10
CA GLY A 75 -9.65 -22.71 2.46
C GLY A 75 -9.34 -21.66 1.40
N TYR A 76 -8.39 -21.98 0.53
CA TYR A 76 -8.08 -21.23 -0.69
C TYR A 76 -8.83 -21.87 -1.87
N LEU A 77 -9.95 -21.28 -2.26
CA LEU A 77 -10.98 -21.87 -3.11
C LEU A 77 -10.95 -21.34 -4.56
N GLU A 78 -11.69 -22.01 -5.45
CA GLU A 78 -11.75 -21.73 -6.89
C GLU A 78 -10.36 -21.49 -7.55
N PRO A 79 -9.39 -22.42 -7.49
CA PRO A 79 -8.09 -22.20 -8.14
C PRO A 79 -8.25 -21.92 -9.65
N ARG A 80 -7.67 -20.81 -10.13
CA ARG A 80 -7.68 -20.38 -11.54
C ARG A 80 -6.31 -19.99 -12.01
N THR A 81 -5.94 -20.42 -13.21
CA THR A 81 -4.63 -20.18 -13.81
C THR A 81 -4.65 -19.00 -14.78
N PHE A 82 -3.58 -18.21 -14.77
CA PHE A 82 -3.40 -17.00 -15.57
C PHE A 82 -1.98 -16.93 -16.13
N ASP A 83 -1.83 -16.46 -17.36
CA ASP A 83 -0.54 -16.05 -17.90
C ASP A 83 -0.34 -14.54 -17.65
N PHE A 84 0.67 -14.23 -16.83
CA PHE A 84 1.09 -12.87 -16.48
C PHE A 84 2.38 -12.50 -17.22
N GLU A 85 2.46 -11.24 -17.63
CA GLU A 85 3.66 -10.64 -18.22
C GLU A 85 3.94 -9.29 -17.54
N ALA A 86 5.20 -9.03 -17.20
CA ALA A 86 5.68 -7.70 -16.83
C ALA A 86 7.02 -7.41 -17.50
N GLY A 87 7.26 -6.17 -17.89
CA GLY A 87 8.49 -5.84 -18.62
C GLY A 87 8.91 -4.40 -18.54
N ILE A 88 10.17 -4.17 -18.89
CA ILE A 88 10.81 -2.86 -18.93
C ILE A 88 11.48 -2.72 -20.29
N ARG A 89 11.22 -1.63 -20.99
CA ARG A 89 11.90 -1.26 -22.24
C ARG A 89 12.50 0.13 -22.12
N LEU A 90 13.81 0.21 -22.32
CA LEU A 90 14.59 1.44 -22.40
C LEU A 90 14.95 1.72 -23.86
N ARG A 91 14.91 2.99 -24.27
CA ARG A 91 15.42 3.46 -25.57
C ARG A 91 16.32 4.67 -25.38
N GLY A 92 17.50 4.65 -25.99
CA GLY A 92 18.52 5.68 -25.78
C GLY A 92 18.19 7.00 -26.48
N ASN A 93 17.95 8.08 -25.71
CA ASN A 93 17.83 9.45 -26.22
C ASN A 93 19.19 10.18 -26.31
N GLY A 94 20.27 9.42 -26.37
CA GLY A 94 21.64 9.86 -26.20
C GLY A 94 22.46 8.79 -25.47
N PRO A 95 23.78 8.97 -25.33
CA PRO A 95 24.62 8.06 -24.56
C PRO A 95 24.25 8.07 -23.07
N ALA A 96 24.09 6.89 -22.49
CA ALA A 96 23.94 6.72 -21.05
C ALA A 96 24.60 5.43 -20.55
N THR A 97 24.95 5.40 -19.26
CA THR A 97 25.67 4.31 -18.59
C THR A 97 25.08 3.96 -17.22
N GLN A 98 25.56 2.86 -16.62
CA GLN A 98 25.15 2.38 -15.30
C GLN A 98 23.63 2.20 -15.16
N LEU A 99 23.02 1.57 -16.17
CA LEU A 99 21.57 1.44 -16.24
C LEU A 99 21.10 0.39 -15.23
N LYS A 100 20.13 0.77 -14.42
CA LYS A 100 19.31 -0.14 -13.61
C LYS A 100 17.86 0.31 -13.69
N ALA A 101 16.94 -0.61 -13.88
CA ALA A 101 15.52 -0.30 -13.79
C ALA A 101 14.74 -1.45 -13.16
N THR A 102 13.66 -1.12 -12.44
CA THR A 102 12.80 -2.08 -11.77
C THR A 102 11.32 -1.82 -12.03
N THR A 103 10.59 -2.88 -12.32
CA THR A 103 9.12 -2.94 -12.28
C THR A 103 8.70 -4.04 -11.29
N VAL A 104 7.46 -3.99 -10.83
CA VAL A 104 6.94 -4.89 -9.80
C VAL A 104 6.42 -6.18 -10.43
N VAL A 105 6.60 -7.29 -9.73
CA VAL A 105 6.16 -8.63 -10.14
C VAL A 105 5.52 -9.35 -8.96
N PRO A 106 4.55 -10.25 -9.17
CA PRO A 106 3.97 -11.07 -8.11
C PRO A 106 5.01 -12.02 -7.51
N VAL A 107 4.68 -12.56 -6.34
CA VAL A 107 5.49 -13.54 -5.59
C VAL A 107 4.59 -14.67 -5.09
N GLU A 108 5.22 -15.78 -4.67
CA GLU A 108 4.55 -16.86 -3.95
C GLU A 108 3.84 -16.35 -2.69
N LEU A 109 2.53 -16.62 -2.61
CA LEU A 109 1.66 -16.29 -1.48
C LEU A 109 0.64 -17.43 -1.28
N PRO A 110 0.05 -17.61 -0.08
CA PRO A 110 -0.92 -18.67 0.17
C PRO A 110 -2.09 -18.73 -0.83
N GLU A 111 -2.57 -17.57 -1.28
CA GLU A 111 -3.63 -17.45 -2.29
C GLU A 111 -3.13 -17.50 -3.76
N GLN A 112 -1.83 -17.39 -4.01
CA GLN A 112 -1.25 -17.15 -5.35
C GLN A 112 0.08 -17.91 -5.53
N SER A 113 0.06 -18.99 -6.33
CA SER A 113 1.25 -19.77 -6.68
C SER A 113 1.83 -19.36 -8.03
N ILE A 114 3.15 -19.48 -8.20
CA ILE A 114 3.86 -19.27 -9.47
C ILE A 114 4.24 -20.64 -10.05
N ASP A 115 3.39 -21.13 -10.96
CA ASP A 115 3.46 -22.50 -11.48
C ASP A 115 4.55 -22.66 -12.57
N ASP A 116 4.96 -21.56 -13.22
CA ASP A 116 6.11 -21.47 -14.15
C ASP A 116 6.62 -20.01 -14.24
N MET A 117 7.91 -19.81 -14.57
CA MET A 117 8.50 -18.48 -14.80
C MET A 117 9.66 -18.51 -15.82
N ALA A 118 9.57 -17.64 -16.83
CA ALA A 118 10.61 -17.40 -17.83
C ALA A 118 10.99 -15.91 -17.92
N ILE A 119 12.24 -15.59 -18.25
CA ILE A 119 12.71 -14.21 -18.48
C ILE A 119 13.36 -14.09 -19.85
N GLU A 120 12.78 -13.24 -20.70
CA GLU A 120 13.36 -12.81 -21.98
C GLU A 120 14.13 -11.50 -21.78
N ALA A 121 15.39 -11.43 -22.21
CA ALA A 121 16.22 -10.22 -22.06
C ALA A 121 17.00 -9.89 -23.34
N HIS A 122 17.12 -8.59 -23.64
CA HIS A 122 17.85 -8.07 -24.80
C HIS A 122 18.65 -6.82 -24.39
N GLY A 123 19.97 -6.85 -24.57
CA GLY A 123 20.87 -5.76 -24.23
C GLY A 123 21.09 -5.51 -22.72
N CYS A 124 20.54 -6.35 -21.84
CA CYS A 124 20.70 -6.29 -20.39
C CYS A 124 20.81 -7.68 -19.76
N VAL A 125 21.35 -7.71 -18.53
CA VAL A 125 21.08 -8.79 -17.58
C VAL A 125 19.73 -8.50 -16.91
N ALA A 126 18.91 -9.51 -16.71
CA ALA A 126 17.60 -9.39 -16.06
C ALA A 126 17.40 -10.52 -15.04
N GLN A 127 16.78 -10.20 -13.90
CA GLN A 127 16.44 -11.17 -12.86
C GLN A 127 15.19 -10.73 -12.09
N VAL A 128 14.38 -11.68 -11.65
CA VAL A 128 13.42 -11.45 -10.56
C VAL A 128 14.16 -11.52 -9.22
N ARG A 129 13.78 -10.65 -8.29
CA ARG A 129 14.28 -10.65 -6.90
C ARG A 129 13.15 -10.38 -5.91
N LEU A 130 13.28 -10.92 -4.71
CA LEU A 130 12.52 -10.47 -3.56
C LEU A 130 13.16 -9.20 -2.98
N VAL A 131 12.32 -8.26 -2.52
CA VAL A 131 12.72 -7.10 -1.70
C VAL A 131 12.06 -7.12 -0.31
N ALA A 132 11.03 -7.95 -0.14
CA ALA A 132 10.55 -8.50 1.12
C ALA A 132 10.04 -9.94 0.86
N PRO A 133 9.78 -10.77 1.88
CA PRO A 133 9.19 -12.11 1.67
C PRO A 133 7.88 -12.08 0.88
N THR A 134 7.15 -10.97 0.98
CA THR A 134 5.84 -10.72 0.37
C THR A 134 5.88 -9.63 -0.72
N ALA A 135 7.03 -9.35 -1.34
CA ALA A 135 7.15 -8.30 -2.38
C ALA A 135 8.31 -8.53 -3.36
N GLY A 136 8.02 -8.52 -4.67
CA GLY A 136 8.96 -8.85 -5.75
C GLY A 136 9.23 -7.72 -6.75
N GLN A 137 10.37 -7.77 -7.43
CA GLN A 137 10.71 -6.90 -8.56
C GLN A 137 11.44 -7.66 -9.67
N LEU A 138 11.10 -7.36 -10.94
CA LEU A 138 11.99 -7.59 -12.07
C LEU A 138 13.02 -6.46 -12.08
N LEU A 139 14.30 -6.79 -11.94
CA LEU A 139 15.44 -5.89 -12.07
C LEU A 139 16.15 -6.16 -13.39
N ILE A 140 16.32 -5.12 -14.21
CA ILE A 140 17.25 -5.12 -15.34
C ILE A 140 18.50 -4.28 -15.04
N SER A 141 19.64 -4.66 -15.61
CA SER A 141 20.83 -3.80 -15.64
C SER A 141 21.64 -3.95 -16.93
N ALA A 142 22.18 -2.84 -17.41
CA ALA A 142 23.04 -2.78 -18.59
C ALA A 142 24.18 -1.76 -18.37
N PRO A 143 25.39 -2.01 -18.91
CA PRO A 143 26.52 -1.10 -18.73
C PRO A 143 26.30 0.25 -19.42
N SER A 144 25.66 0.24 -20.59
CA SER A 144 25.42 1.40 -21.43
C SER A 144 24.24 1.23 -22.40
N ILE A 145 23.72 2.35 -22.92
CA ILE A 145 22.83 2.42 -24.07
C ILE A 145 23.26 3.58 -25.00
N ALA A 146 23.31 3.32 -26.30
CA ALA A 146 23.63 4.28 -27.34
C ALA A 146 22.35 5.01 -27.84
N PRO A 147 22.46 6.14 -28.56
CA PRO A 147 21.31 6.78 -29.20
C PRO A 147 20.55 5.79 -30.11
N GLY A 148 19.23 5.72 -29.97
CA GLY A 148 18.36 4.81 -30.73
C GLY A 148 18.39 3.33 -30.31
N GLN A 149 19.43 2.88 -29.59
CA GLN A 149 19.52 1.50 -29.08
C GLN A 149 18.36 1.19 -28.13
N ILE A 150 17.91 -0.07 -28.12
CA ILE A 150 16.92 -0.61 -27.20
C ILE A 150 17.62 -1.54 -26.19
N VAL A 151 17.21 -1.46 -24.94
CA VAL A 151 17.54 -2.42 -23.88
C VAL A 151 16.24 -2.80 -23.19
N GLN A 152 15.90 -4.09 -23.12
CA GLN A 152 14.61 -4.53 -22.58
C GLN A 152 14.66 -5.90 -21.93
N ALA A 153 13.75 -6.15 -20.99
CA ALA A 153 13.41 -7.51 -20.56
C ALA A 153 11.92 -7.65 -20.24
N VAL A 154 11.41 -8.87 -20.37
CA VAL A 154 10.06 -9.28 -20.01
C VAL A 154 10.17 -10.54 -19.16
N VAL A 155 9.53 -10.55 -17.99
CA VAL A 155 9.22 -11.80 -17.28
C VAL A 155 7.84 -12.27 -17.70
N ARG A 156 7.71 -13.57 -17.91
CA ARG A 156 6.45 -14.29 -18.08
C ARG A 156 6.29 -15.24 -16.91
N MET A 157 5.09 -15.32 -16.35
CA MET A 157 4.77 -16.20 -15.23
C MET A 157 3.44 -16.88 -15.51
N ARG A 158 3.35 -18.17 -15.23
CA ARG A 158 2.06 -18.84 -15.04
C ARG A 158 1.72 -18.77 -13.56
N LEU A 159 0.55 -18.24 -13.24
CA LEU A 159 0.08 -18.03 -11.87
C LEU A 159 -1.21 -18.78 -11.63
N THR A 160 -1.35 -19.48 -10.51
CA THR A 160 -2.66 -19.97 -10.05
C THR A 160 -3.10 -19.17 -8.83
N MET A 161 -4.16 -18.38 -9.01
CA MET A 161 -4.76 -17.53 -7.99
C MET A 161 -6.02 -18.18 -7.43
N ARG A 162 -6.33 -17.90 -6.16
CA ARG A 162 -7.41 -18.50 -5.37
C ARG A 162 -8.15 -17.41 -4.61
N LYS A 163 -9.43 -17.65 -4.29
CA LYS A 163 -10.20 -16.82 -3.34
C LYS A 163 -9.93 -17.31 -1.91
N GLN A 164 -10.03 -16.44 -0.91
CA GLN A 164 -9.82 -16.82 0.50
C GLN A 164 -11.14 -16.75 1.28
N HIS A 165 -11.52 -17.85 1.95
CA HIS A 165 -12.51 -17.84 3.02
C HIS A 165 -12.13 -18.87 4.08
N PHE A 166 -12.11 -18.51 5.36
CA PHE A 166 -11.74 -19.42 6.45
C PHE A 166 -12.82 -19.55 7.55
N GLY A 167 -14.02 -19.00 7.34
CA GLY A 167 -15.03 -18.93 8.39
C GLY A 167 -14.56 -18.12 9.59
N TYR A 168 -13.76 -17.08 9.38
CA TYR A 168 -13.20 -16.27 10.46
C TYR A 168 -14.33 -15.60 11.25
N ALA A 169 -14.34 -15.81 12.56
CA ALA A 169 -15.38 -15.32 13.46
C ALA A 169 -14.78 -14.86 14.79
N LYS A 170 -15.48 -13.92 15.45
CA LYS A 170 -15.03 -13.26 16.69
C LYS A 170 -14.55 -14.22 17.77
N ASP A 171 -15.30 -15.29 17.99
CA ASP A 171 -15.14 -16.27 19.07
C ASP A 171 -13.87 -17.14 18.94
N GLN A 172 -13.28 -17.23 17.75
CA GLN A 172 -12.02 -17.94 17.50
C GLN A 172 -10.80 -17.23 18.11
N PHE A 173 -10.94 -15.96 18.49
CA PHE A 173 -9.86 -15.12 18.97
C PHE A 173 -10.10 -14.67 20.43
N PRO A 174 -9.06 -14.55 21.27
CA PRO A 174 -9.15 -13.90 22.56
C PRO A 174 -9.14 -12.37 22.44
N ALA A 175 -9.78 -11.70 23.42
CA ALA A 175 -9.80 -10.25 23.53
C ALA A 175 -8.39 -9.66 23.77
N GLU A 176 -7.56 -10.33 24.57
CA GLU A 176 -6.17 -9.94 24.80
C GLU A 176 -5.25 -10.54 23.74
N GLN A 177 -4.77 -9.71 22.82
CA GLN A 177 -3.88 -10.10 21.73
C GLN A 177 -2.42 -9.89 22.11
N THR A 178 -1.63 -10.97 22.15
CA THR A 178 -0.21 -10.93 22.55
C THR A 178 0.73 -11.39 21.43
N TYR A 179 1.30 -10.43 20.68
CA TYR A 179 2.25 -10.71 19.59
C TYR A 179 3.66 -11.05 20.11
N LEU A 180 3.75 -12.14 20.87
CA LEU A 180 4.98 -12.62 21.50
C LEU A 180 5.70 -13.67 20.63
N ARG A 181 4.97 -14.50 19.88
CA ARG A 181 5.53 -15.58 19.05
C ARG A 181 6.22 -15.04 17.79
N GLU A 182 5.73 -13.93 17.26
CA GLU A 182 6.17 -13.25 16.04
C GLU A 182 7.33 -12.27 16.29
N GLY A 183 7.60 -11.99 17.58
CA GLY A 183 8.80 -11.30 18.03
C GLY A 183 8.83 -9.79 17.80
N LYS A 184 10.02 -9.24 17.56
CA LYS A 184 10.25 -7.78 17.52
C LYS A 184 10.01 -7.16 16.15
N GLU A 185 10.50 -7.81 15.09
CA GLU A 185 10.45 -7.23 13.74
C GLU A 185 9.03 -7.29 13.14
N PHE A 186 8.24 -8.32 13.46
CA PHE A 186 6.79 -8.35 13.17
C PHE A 186 6.08 -7.10 13.70
N ARG A 187 6.20 -6.84 15.01
CA ARG A 187 5.56 -5.68 15.67
C ARG A 187 6.04 -4.36 15.06
N LYS A 188 7.33 -4.26 14.71
CA LYS A 188 7.91 -3.10 14.02
C LYS A 188 7.40 -2.92 12.59
N GLN A 189 7.02 -3.99 11.90
CA GLN A 189 6.50 -3.95 10.53
C GLN A 189 4.99 -3.69 10.47
N TYR A 190 4.23 -4.16 11.46
CA TYR A 190 2.76 -4.24 11.39
C TYR A 190 1.97 -3.54 12.52
N LEU A 191 2.60 -3.05 13.59
CA LEU A 191 1.93 -2.27 14.67
C LEU A 191 2.35 -0.79 14.73
N TYR A 192 3.34 -0.37 13.95
CA TYR A 192 3.94 0.98 14.06
C TYR A 192 3.84 1.78 12.77
N ASP A 193 4.27 3.05 12.86
CA ASP A 193 4.28 4.00 11.75
C ASP A 193 5.03 3.47 10.52
N SER A 194 4.44 3.71 9.35
CA SER A 194 5.04 3.42 8.04
C SER A 194 4.83 4.63 7.09
N PRO A 195 5.40 4.65 5.88
CA PRO A 195 5.35 5.80 4.98
C PRO A 195 3.90 6.26 4.64
N GLY A 196 3.44 7.30 5.33
CA GLY A 196 2.09 7.87 5.17
C GLY A 196 1.08 7.46 6.25
N ILE A 197 1.40 6.48 7.09
CA ILE A 197 0.52 5.91 8.13
C ILE A 197 1.07 6.26 9.52
N GLN A 198 0.56 7.34 10.13
CA GLN A 198 1.07 7.90 11.39
C GLN A 198 0.32 7.39 12.64
N THR A 199 0.40 6.08 12.92
CA THR A 199 -0.17 5.38 14.09
C THR A 199 0.00 6.11 15.43
N ARG A 200 1.13 6.83 15.64
CA ARG A 200 1.45 7.49 16.91
C ARG A 200 0.89 8.91 17.06
N HIS A 201 0.31 9.48 16.02
CA HIS A 201 -0.18 10.87 16.02
C HIS A 201 -1.40 11.04 16.93
N GLN A 202 -1.56 12.21 17.56
CA GLN A 202 -2.61 12.41 18.57
C GLN A 202 -4.01 12.30 17.95
N GLU A 203 -4.27 12.97 16.81
CA GLU A 203 -5.52 12.83 16.03
C GLU A 203 -5.91 11.37 15.71
N VAL A 204 -4.93 10.49 15.48
CA VAL A 204 -5.18 9.06 15.20
C VAL A 204 -5.55 8.32 16.48
N LYS A 205 -4.86 8.59 17.59
CA LYS A 205 -5.16 7.99 18.90
C LYS A 205 -6.52 8.43 19.44
N ASP A 206 -6.81 9.73 19.36
CA ASP A 206 -8.07 10.30 19.84
C ASP A 206 -9.25 9.70 19.06
N LEU A 207 -9.12 9.56 17.74
CA LEU A 207 -10.12 8.91 16.90
C LEU A 207 -10.23 7.40 17.14
N ALA A 208 -9.11 6.70 17.34
CA ALA A 208 -9.11 5.27 17.68
C ALA A 208 -9.78 5.01 19.04
N GLN A 209 -9.56 5.89 20.02
CA GLN A 209 -10.22 5.86 21.32
C GLN A 209 -11.71 6.24 21.22
N LEU A 210 -12.08 7.17 20.34
CA LEU A 210 -13.47 7.60 20.13
C LEU A 210 -14.31 6.53 19.41
N VAL A 211 -13.74 5.83 18.43
CA VAL A 211 -14.46 4.87 17.56
C VAL A 211 -14.35 3.42 18.05
N GLY A 212 -13.26 3.06 18.73
CA GLY A 212 -13.01 1.67 19.19
C GLY A 212 -12.79 1.52 20.69
N GLY A 213 -12.81 2.61 21.47
CA GLY A 213 -12.49 2.58 22.90
C GLY A 213 -13.56 1.94 23.80
N GLN A 214 -14.80 1.89 23.32
CA GLN A 214 -15.94 1.21 23.96
C GLN A 214 -15.96 -0.31 23.72
N HIS A 215 -15.10 -0.80 22.82
CA HIS A 215 -14.98 -2.23 22.52
C HIS A 215 -13.77 -2.80 23.25
N GLU A 216 -13.91 -3.94 23.91
CA GLU A 216 -12.76 -4.68 24.45
C GLU A 216 -12.07 -5.49 23.35
N HIS A 217 -12.87 -6.22 22.55
CA HIS A 217 -12.42 -7.20 21.58
C HIS A 217 -11.77 -6.56 20.33
N PRO A 218 -10.66 -7.10 19.79
CA PRO A 218 -10.01 -6.57 18.60
C PRO A 218 -10.87 -6.70 17.33
N TRP A 219 -11.69 -7.76 17.22
CA TRP A 219 -12.64 -7.94 16.12
C TRP A 219 -13.64 -6.78 16.06
N ASP A 220 -14.29 -6.45 17.19
CA ASP A 220 -15.29 -5.38 17.27
C ASP A 220 -14.68 -4.02 16.92
N LYS A 221 -13.45 -3.75 17.39
CA LYS A 221 -12.68 -2.55 17.01
C LYS A 221 -12.43 -2.49 15.51
N ALA A 222 -12.01 -3.60 14.89
CA ALA A 222 -11.79 -3.66 13.44
C ALA A 222 -13.10 -3.44 12.66
N VAL A 223 -14.23 -4.01 13.10
CA VAL A 223 -15.55 -3.71 12.51
C VAL A 223 -15.85 -2.21 12.63
N ALA A 224 -15.77 -1.63 13.83
CA ALA A 224 -16.05 -0.21 14.07
C ALA A 224 -15.15 0.73 13.23
N PHE A 225 -13.85 0.43 13.10
CA PHE A 225 -12.95 1.21 12.26
C PHE A 225 -13.22 1.04 10.76
N ASN A 226 -13.65 -0.13 10.29
CA ASN A 226 -14.03 -0.33 8.89
C ASN A 226 -15.30 0.47 8.55
N THR A 227 -16.37 0.30 9.35
CA THR A 227 -17.62 1.07 9.22
C THR A 227 -17.35 2.57 9.23
N TRP A 228 -16.57 3.05 10.20
CA TRP A 228 -16.24 4.48 10.30
C TRP A 228 -15.52 5.01 9.05
N VAL A 229 -14.57 4.25 8.48
CA VAL A 229 -13.86 4.65 7.25
C VAL A 229 -14.81 4.69 6.03
N TRP A 230 -15.76 3.75 5.95
CA TRP A 230 -16.76 3.75 4.89
C TRP A 230 -17.68 4.97 4.95
N GLU A 231 -18.16 5.33 6.15
CA GLU A 231 -19.06 6.46 6.42
C GLU A 231 -18.37 7.83 6.33
N ASN A 232 -17.11 7.96 6.77
CA ASN A 232 -16.48 9.26 7.02
C ASN A 232 -15.42 9.68 5.99
N ILE A 233 -14.98 8.81 5.08
CA ILE A 233 -13.96 9.15 4.05
C ILE A 233 -14.60 9.10 2.66
N GLU A 234 -14.99 10.27 2.14
CA GLU A 234 -15.57 10.42 0.80
C GLU A 234 -14.57 10.00 -0.30
N LYS A 235 -15.04 9.24 -1.28
CA LYS A 235 -14.19 8.69 -2.35
C LYS A 235 -13.71 9.80 -3.30
N GLN A 236 -12.43 10.15 -3.23
CA GLN A 236 -11.77 11.07 -4.15
C GLN A 236 -10.53 10.43 -4.77
N VAL A 237 -10.59 10.12 -6.07
CA VAL A 237 -9.45 9.60 -6.83
C VAL A 237 -8.39 10.68 -7.01
N GLY A 238 -7.20 10.48 -6.43
CA GLY A 238 -6.13 11.46 -6.43
C GLY A 238 -4.81 10.88 -5.91
N PRO A 239 -3.65 11.48 -6.25
CA PRO A 239 -2.34 10.97 -5.82
C PRO A 239 -2.26 10.90 -4.30
N TYR A 240 -1.84 9.74 -3.77
CA TYR A 240 -1.86 9.49 -2.34
C TYR A 240 -1.15 10.57 -1.52
N THR A 241 -1.80 10.93 -0.42
CA THR A 241 -1.45 12.04 0.46
C THR A 241 -0.84 11.54 1.78
N SER A 242 -1.66 11.38 2.82
CA SER A 242 -1.32 10.76 4.11
C SER A 242 -2.58 10.47 4.92
N VAL A 243 -2.48 9.62 5.94
CA VAL A 243 -3.58 9.39 6.91
C VAL A 243 -4.04 10.70 7.55
N LEU A 244 -3.12 11.59 7.94
CA LEU A 244 -3.49 12.87 8.54
C LEU A 244 -4.17 13.82 7.55
N THR A 245 -3.87 13.73 6.26
CA THR A 245 -4.60 14.47 5.21
C THR A 245 -6.02 13.92 5.08
N ALA A 246 -6.16 12.60 4.88
CA ALA A 246 -7.45 11.93 4.75
C ALA A 246 -8.38 12.17 5.94
N LEU A 247 -7.85 12.10 7.16
CA LEU A 247 -8.62 12.36 8.38
C LEU A 247 -9.11 13.81 8.48
N ARG A 248 -8.35 14.80 8.01
CA ARG A 248 -8.72 16.23 8.10
C ARG A 248 -9.62 16.68 6.97
N GLU A 249 -9.37 16.19 5.75
CA GLU A 249 -10.12 16.53 4.55
C GLU A 249 -11.36 15.65 4.34
N ARG A 250 -11.48 14.55 5.11
CA ARG A 250 -12.53 13.51 5.01
C ARG A 250 -12.66 12.93 3.61
N ARG A 251 -11.54 12.83 2.89
CA ARG A 251 -11.46 12.52 1.45
C ARG A 251 -10.26 11.64 1.13
N GLY A 252 -10.39 10.84 0.06
CA GLY A 252 -9.30 10.06 -0.54
C GLY A 252 -9.80 8.81 -1.27
N ASP A 253 -8.92 8.02 -1.86
CA ASP A 253 -9.33 6.77 -2.53
C ASP A 253 -9.04 5.53 -1.68
N CYS A 254 -8.86 4.36 -2.31
CA CYS A 254 -8.48 3.14 -1.61
C CYS A 254 -7.15 3.28 -0.87
N GLU A 255 -6.20 4.09 -1.35
CA GLU A 255 -4.90 4.26 -0.70
C GLU A 255 -5.01 5.05 0.62
N GLU A 256 -5.84 6.10 0.68
CA GLU A 256 -6.18 6.81 1.91
C GLU A 256 -7.01 5.96 2.87
N ARG A 257 -8.12 5.37 2.39
CA ARG A 257 -9.04 4.56 3.22
C ARG A 257 -8.29 3.42 3.91
N ALA A 258 -7.45 2.71 3.16
CA ALA A 258 -6.62 1.63 3.68
C ALA A 258 -5.56 2.11 4.69
N GLY A 259 -4.99 3.30 4.44
CA GLY A 259 -4.09 3.95 5.38
C GLY A 259 -4.77 4.28 6.71
N VAL A 260 -5.98 4.84 6.67
CA VAL A 260 -6.71 5.31 7.86
C VAL A 260 -7.13 4.14 8.75
N PHE A 261 -7.76 3.11 8.19
CA PHE A 261 -8.12 1.91 8.94
C PHE A 261 -6.89 1.25 9.59
N SER A 262 -5.80 1.08 8.82
CA SER A 262 -4.54 0.58 9.37
C SER A 262 -3.98 1.45 10.50
N ALA A 263 -4.11 2.77 10.42
CA ALA A 263 -3.65 3.67 11.48
C ALA A 263 -4.47 3.51 12.77
N LEU A 264 -5.80 3.41 12.67
CA LEU A 264 -6.72 3.21 13.80
C LEU A 264 -6.50 1.85 14.47
N CYS A 265 -6.47 0.77 13.67
CA CYS A 265 -6.15 -0.58 14.14
C CYS A 265 -4.83 -0.62 14.91
N ARG A 266 -3.74 -0.10 14.32
CA ARG A 266 -2.41 -0.11 14.94
C ARG A 266 -2.34 0.74 16.21
N ALA A 267 -3.01 1.90 16.24
CA ALA A 267 -3.12 2.72 17.44
C ALA A 267 -3.85 1.98 18.59
N SER A 268 -4.79 1.08 18.25
CA SER A 268 -5.50 0.20 19.18
C SER A 268 -4.80 -1.15 19.45
N GLY A 269 -3.58 -1.36 18.97
CA GLY A 269 -2.83 -2.60 19.19
C GLY A 269 -3.22 -3.78 18.26
N ILE A 270 -3.96 -3.53 17.18
CA ILE A 270 -4.27 -4.53 16.15
C ILE A 270 -3.21 -4.44 15.05
N ALA A 271 -2.50 -5.53 14.81
CA ALA A 271 -1.49 -5.57 13.74
C ALA A 271 -2.18 -5.59 12.37
N THR A 272 -1.69 -4.80 11.41
CA THR A 272 -2.23 -4.78 10.04
C THR A 272 -1.13 -4.79 8.99
N ARG A 273 -1.48 -5.16 7.75
CA ARG A 273 -0.63 -4.94 6.58
C ARG A 273 -1.46 -4.56 5.37
N LEU A 274 -0.99 -3.58 4.59
CA LEU A 274 -1.53 -3.30 3.26
C LEU A 274 -1.37 -4.52 2.34
N VAL A 275 -2.36 -4.79 1.50
CA VAL A 275 -2.28 -5.69 0.35
C VAL A 275 -2.49 -4.84 -0.91
N TRP A 276 -1.57 -4.93 -1.87
CA TRP A 276 -1.58 -4.10 -3.08
C TRP A 276 -1.67 -4.95 -4.35
N VAL A 277 -2.62 -4.55 -5.20
CA VAL A 277 -3.02 -5.23 -6.44
C VAL A 277 -3.07 -4.22 -7.60
N PRO A 278 -3.12 -4.65 -8.88
CA PRO A 278 -3.21 -3.76 -10.05
C PRO A 278 -4.36 -2.73 -10.02
N GLY A 279 -4.12 -1.53 -9.49
CA GLY A 279 -5.12 -0.45 -9.48
C GLY A 279 -6.03 -0.41 -8.24
N HIS A 280 -5.71 -1.15 -7.17
CA HIS A 280 -6.44 -1.12 -5.91
C HIS A 280 -5.53 -1.56 -4.74
N CYS A 281 -5.93 -1.23 -3.50
CA CYS A 281 -5.37 -1.82 -2.29
C CYS A 281 -6.42 -1.90 -1.18
N TRP A 282 -6.21 -2.84 -0.28
CA TRP A 282 -7.01 -3.16 0.90
C TRP A 282 -6.05 -3.70 1.99
N GLU A 283 -6.53 -4.24 3.10
CA GLU A 283 -5.65 -4.63 4.21
C GLU A 283 -6.00 -5.97 4.83
N GLU A 284 -5.00 -6.61 5.44
CA GLU A 284 -5.25 -7.73 6.36
C GLU A 284 -4.95 -7.27 7.79
N ILE A 285 -5.85 -7.58 8.72
CA ILE A 285 -5.52 -7.56 10.16
C ILE A 285 -4.89 -8.90 10.55
N TYR A 286 -4.13 -8.92 11.65
CA TYR A 286 -3.56 -10.13 12.22
C TYR A 286 -4.04 -10.35 13.65
N LEU A 287 -4.68 -11.48 13.89
CA LEU A 287 -5.12 -11.92 15.21
C LEU A 287 -4.57 -13.31 15.49
N ALA A 288 -4.04 -13.52 16.70
CA ALA A 288 -3.76 -14.83 17.26
C ALA A 288 -5.05 -15.44 17.79
N ASP A 289 -5.28 -16.73 17.53
CA ASP A 289 -6.38 -17.53 18.10
C ASP A 289 -6.06 -17.97 19.56
N HIS A 290 -6.96 -18.75 20.16
CA HIS A 290 -6.78 -19.29 21.53
C HIS A 290 -5.63 -20.28 21.67
N GLU A 291 -5.15 -20.90 20.58
CA GLU A 291 -3.94 -21.74 20.58
C GLU A 291 -2.65 -20.90 20.36
N GLY A 292 -2.82 -19.63 20.01
CA GLY A 292 -1.77 -18.68 19.64
C GLY A 292 -1.24 -18.88 18.22
N HIS A 293 -1.99 -19.50 17.32
CA HIS A 293 -1.71 -19.46 15.89
C HIS A 293 -2.27 -18.15 15.32
N GLY A 294 -1.46 -17.45 14.51
CA GLY A 294 -1.78 -16.11 14.06
C GLY A 294 -2.23 -16.05 12.60
N HIS A 295 -3.40 -15.47 12.38
CA HIS A 295 -4.16 -15.51 11.14
C HIS A 295 -4.18 -14.15 10.46
N TRP A 296 -3.96 -14.10 9.15
CA TRP A 296 -4.17 -12.88 8.35
C TRP A 296 -5.60 -12.88 7.78
N ILE A 297 -6.37 -11.86 8.17
CA ILE A 297 -7.81 -11.77 8.00
C ILE A 297 -8.10 -10.60 7.03
N PRO A 298 -8.61 -10.86 5.81
CA PRO A 298 -8.85 -9.82 4.80
C PRO A 298 -9.93 -8.83 5.19
N ILE A 299 -9.68 -7.53 5.00
CA ILE A 299 -10.59 -6.43 5.26
C ILE A 299 -10.52 -5.45 4.07
N HIS A 300 -11.61 -5.28 3.33
CA HIS A 300 -11.70 -4.25 2.29
C HIS A 300 -12.30 -2.96 2.85
N THR A 301 -11.59 -1.85 2.65
CA THR A 301 -11.98 -0.48 3.05
C THR A 301 -12.48 0.36 1.87
N SER A 302 -12.39 -0.20 0.66
CA SER A 302 -12.86 0.36 -0.61
C SER A 302 -13.04 -0.78 -1.63
N GLY A 303 -13.75 -0.52 -2.72
CA GLY A 303 -13.99 -1.48 -3.79
C GLY A 303 -15.04 -2.55 -3.48
N TYR A 304 -14.88 -3.26 -2.37
CA TYR A 304 -15.80 -4.30 -1.88
C TYR A 304 -16.03 -4.14 -0.38
N SER A 305 -17.13 -4.67 0.15
CA SER A 305 -17.47 -4.71 1.58
C SER A 305 -16.91 -5.94 2.32
N PHE A 306 -15.99 -6.70 1.71
CA PHE A 306 -15.55 -7.98 2.27
C PHE A 306 -14.79 -7.83 3.60
N PHE A 307 -15.20 -8.62 4.59
CA PHE A 307 -14.62 -8.67 5.92
C PHE A 307 -14.46 -10.15 6.31
N GLY A 308 -13.22 -10.59 6.58
CA GLY A 308 -12.88 -11.99 6.85
C GLY A 308 -12.64 -12.86 5.60
N TYR A 309 -12.84 -12.36 4.39
CA TYR A 309 -12.73 -13.13 3.14
C TYR A 309 -12.34 -12.26 1.93
N THR A 310 -11.94 -12.90 0.82
CA THR A 310 -11.79 -12.24 -0.49
C THR A 310 -12.71 -12.91 -1.52
N GLY A 311 -13.71 -12.18 -2.01
CA GLY A 311 -14.70 -12.69 -2.96
C GLY A 311 -14.23 -12.81 -4.41
N VAL A 312 -12.97 -12.50 -4.71
CA VAL A 312 -12.39 -12.38 -6.05
C VAL A 312 -10.96 -12.91 -6.14
N HIS A 313 -10.56 -13.34 -7.34
CA HIS A 313 -9.17 -13.64 -7.67
C HIS A 313 -8.42 -12.34 -7.91
N GLU A 314 -7.39 -12.05 -7.11
CA GLU A 314 -6.60 -10.82 -7.26
C GLU A 314 -5.12 -11.11 -7.43
N LEU A 315 -4.49 -10.39 -8.37
CA LEU A 315 -3.06 -10.43 -8.58
C LEU A 315 -2.35 -9.62 -7.49
N VAL A 316 -1.84 -10.29 -6.47
CA VAL A 316 -1.16 -9.63 -5.35
C VAL A 316 0.31 -9.40 -5.71
N PHE A 317 0.68 -8.13 -5.85
CA PHE A 317 2.06 -7.70 -6.06
C PHE A 317 2.85 -7.57 -4.75
N GLN A 318 2.16 -7.24 -3.66
CA GLN A 318 2.81 -6.88 -2.40
C GLN A 318 1.85 -7.07 -1.21
N LYS A 319 2.36 -7.64 -0.11
CA LYS A 319 1.78 -7.47 1.23
C LYS A 319 2.75 -6.78 2.19
N GLY A 320 2.26 -5.89 3.06
CA GLY A 320 3.06 -5.02 3.92
C GLY A 320 3.32 -3.64 3.33
N ASP A 321 3.40 -2.62 4.19
CA ASP A 321 3.51 -1.19 3.84
C ASP A 321 4.80 -0.51 4.35
N ASN A 322 5.79 -1.30 4.78
CA ASN A 322 7.07 -0.78 5.29
C ASN A 322 8.27 -1.39 4.55
N ILE A 323 8.16 -1.48 3.21
CA ILE A 323 9.09 -2.24 2.37
C ILE A 323 10.40 -1.47 2.17
N ARG A 324 11.55 -2.13 2.37
CA ARG A 324 12.88 -1.54 2.20
C ARG A 324 13.54 -2.04 0.91
N VAL A 325 13.54 -1.23 -0.14
CA VAL A 325 14.29 -1.57 -1.38
C VAL A 325 15.80 -1.30 -1.22
N PRO A 326 16.70 -2.14 -1.77
CA PRO A 326 18.15 -2.01 -1.55
C PRO A 326 18.75 -0.67 -2.00
N GLU A 327 18.27 -0.11 -3.11
CA GLU A 327 18.85 1.09 -3.73
C GLU A 327 18.40 2.42 -3.10
N LYS A 328 17.70 2.37 -1.96
CA LYS A 328 17.12 3.55 -1.30
C LYS A 328 17.32 3.47 0.22
N ARG A 329 17.50 4.63 0.85
CA ARG A 329 17.64 4.76 2.31
C ARG A 329 16.29 4.98 3.05
N LYS A 330 15.17 5.07 2.32
CA LYS A 330 13.80 5.13 2.87
C LYS A 330 13.08 3.78 2.69
N THR A 331 12.03 3.54 3.48
CA THR A 331 11.02 2.51 3.19
C THR A 331 9.88 3.09 2.33
N PHE A 332 9.02 2.21 1.82
CA PHE A 332 7.95 2.51 0.87
C PHE A 332 6.64 1.80 1.29
N ARG A 333 5.50 2.48 1.11
CA ARG A 333 4.15 1.90 1.31
C ARG A 333 3.74 0.97 0.18
N VAL A 334 4.02 1.38 -1.07
CA VAL A 334 3.91 0.53 -2.27
C VAL A 334 5.22 0.61 -3.05
N LEU A 335 5.60 -0.46 -3.74
CA LEU A 335 6.83 -0.50 -4.52
C LEU A 335 6.76 0.44 -5.73
N GLU A 336 7.47 1.57 -5.64
CA GLU A 336 7.69 2.48 -6.76
C GLU A 336 8.52 1.79 -7.87
N GLU A 337 8.11 2.00 -9.13
CA GLU A 337 8.96 1.70 -10.28
C GLU A 337 10.13 2.68 -10.34
N TRP A 338 11.30 2.22 -10.78
CA TRP A 338 12.53 3.00 -10.65
C TRP A 338 13.47 2.82 -11.84
N LEU A 339 14.22 3.88 -12.13
CA LEU A 339 15.26 3.96 -13.16
C LEU A 339 16.46 4.73 -12.60
N GLN A 340 17.66 4.18 -12.79
CA GLN A 340 18.96 4.81 -12.62
C GLN A 340 19.73 4.77 -13.95
N TYR A 341 20.45 5.85 -14.21
CA TYR A 341 21.33 6.05 -15.35
C TYR A 341 22.35 7.14 -15.00
N SER A 342 23.44 7.20 -15.75
CA SER A 342 24.33 8.36 -15.86
C SER A 342 24.35 8.83 -17.32
N GLY A 343 24.43 10.13 -17.57
CA GLY A 343 24.34 10.70 -18.93
C GLY A 343 22.90 11.07 -19.34
N LYS A 344 22.55 10.91 -20.62
CA LYS A 344 21.23 11.31 -21.17
C LYS A 344 20.13 10.36 -20.68
N ARG A 345 19.03 10.88 -20.14
CA ARG A 345 17.90 10.04 -19.68
C ARG A 345 17.34 9.17 -20.82
N PRO A 346 17.34 7.83 -20.71
CA PRO A 346 16.62 6.98 -21.64
C PRO A 346 15.11 7.24 -21.61
N GLU A 347 14.46 7.10 -22.75
CA GLU A 347 13.03 6.84 -22.82
C GLU A 347 12.76 5.50 -22.12
N ILE A 348 11.70 5.42 -21.33
CA ILE A 348 11.33 4.22 -20.57
C ILE A 348 9.85 3.92 -20.73
N THR A 349 9.54 2.66 -21.05
CA THR A 349 8.20 2.10 -21.16
C THR A 349 8.13 0.88 -20.25
N TYR A 350 7.02 0.72 -19.54
CA TYR A 350 6.74 -0.47 -18.75
C TYR A 350 5.60 -1.26 -19.40
N HIS A 351 5.74 -2.59 -19.42
CA HIS A 351 4.74 -3.54 -19.90
C HIS A 351 4.08 -4.24 -18.72
N GLY A 352 2.81 -4.58 -18.88
CA GLY A 352 2.04 -5.37 -17.92
C GLY A 352 0.84 -5.99 -18.61
N LYS A 353 0.63 -7.30 -18.45
CA LYS A 353 -0.51 -8.03 -19.00
C LYS A 353 -0.88 -9.19 -18.10
N LEU A 354 -2.18 -9.46 -17.95
CA LEU A 354 -2.72 -10.61 -17.23
C LEU A 354 -3.81 -11.25 -18.09
N THR A 355 -3.68 -12.53 -18.38
CA THR A 355 -4.54 -13.28 -19.31
C THR A 355 -5.13 -14.49 -18.58
N PRO A 356 -6.45 -14.60 -18.38
CA PRO A 356 -7.03 -15.81 -17.80
C PRO A 356 -6.87 -17.01 -18.75
N ILE A 357 -6.57 -18.18 -18.19
CA ILE A 357 -6.53 -19.44 -18.93
C ILE A 357 -7.78 -20.26 -18.58
N ALA A 358 -8.69 -20.40 -19.55
CA ALA A 358 -9.77 -21.37 -19.47
C ALA A 358 -9.28 -22.76 -19.94
N PRO A 359 -9.66 -23.85 -19.24
CA PRO A 359 -9.76 -25.17 -19.86
C PRO A 359 -10.59 -25.13 -21.15
N SER A 360 -10.33 -26.01 -22.11
CA SER A 360 -11.01 -25.98 -23.41
C SER A 360 -12.55 -26.09 -23.25
N GLY A 361 -13.27 -25.09 -23.76
CA GLY A 361 -14.73 -24.99 -23.65
C GLY A 361 -15.25 -24.39 -22.33
N ALA A 362 -14.39 -24.12 -21.35
CA ALA A 362 -14.77 -23.38 -20.15
C ALA A 362 -14.85 -21.86 -20.42
N ASP A 363 -15.65 -21.18 -19.60
CA ASP A 363 -15.73 -19.73 -19.60
C ASP A 363 -14.40 -19.12 -19.08
N PRO A 364 -13.67 -18.31 -19.87
CA PRO A 364 -12.43 -17.65 -19.44
C PRO A 364 -12.68 -16.56 -18.39
N GLY A 365 -13.95 -16.24 -18.15
CA GLY A 365 -14.38 -15.14 -17.32
C GLY A 365 -13.92 -13.79 -17.89
N PRO A 366 -13.30 -12.94 -17.07
CA PRO A 366 -13.43 -11.49 -17.17
C PRO A 366 -12.55 -10.81 -18.24
N GLY A 367 -11.91 -11.60 -19.13
CA GLY A 367 -11.08 -11.12 -20.22
C GLY A 367 -9.70 -10.59 -19.82
N THR A 368 -8.83 -10.40 -20.82
CA THR A 368 -7.45 -9.93 -20.64
C THR A 368 -7.37 -8.53 -20.03
N ARG A 369 -6.44 -8.33 -19.10
CA ARG A 369 -6.05 -7.01 -18.59
C ARG A 369 -4.71 -6.60 -19.18
N VAL A 370 -4.56 -5.34 -19.53
CA VAL A 370 -3.31 -4.74 -20.01
C VAL A 370 -3.01 -3.46 -19.23
N ARG A 371 -1.72 -3.22 -19.00
CA ARG A 371 -1.22 -1.99 -18.39
C ARG A 371 -1.01 -0.95 -19.48
N VAL A 372 -1.79 0.12 -19.41
CA VAL A 372 -1.76 1.23 -20.36
C VAL A 372 -0.81 2.34 -19.88
N GLU A 373 -0.69 3.41 -20.66
CA GLU A 373 0.17 4.55 -20.33
C GLU A 373 -0.08 5.11 -18.91
N LYS A 374 0.99 5.63 -18.30
CA LYS A 374 1.02 6.11 -16.91
C LYS A 374 0.71 5.01 -15.87
N GLY A 375 0.76 3.74 -16.26
CA GLY A 375 0.78 2.59 -15.36
C GLY A 375 -0.59 2.10 -14.89
N LYS A 376 -1.68 2.71 -15.35
CA LYS A 376 -3.05 2.25 -15.11
C LYS A 376 -3.29 0.88 -15.76
N TRP A 377 -4.19 0.08 -15.20
CA TRP A 377 -4.62 -1.18 -15.79
C TRP A 377 -6.02 -1.04 -16.41
N ALA A 378 -6.24 -1.71 -17.54
CA ALA A 378 -7.47 -1.63 -18.31
C ALA A 378 -7.84 -2.98 -18.94
N VAL A 379 -9.11 -3.16 -19.28
CA VAL A 379 -9.59 -4.29 -20.07
C VAL A 379 -9.11 -4.14 -21.52
N LEU A 380 -8.49 -5.17 -22.09
CA LEU A 380 -8.18 -5.20 -23.52
C LEU A 380 -9.49 -5.42 -24.29
N ARG A 381 -9.95 -4.41 -25.04
CA ARG A 381 -11.25 -4.44 -25.73
C ARG A 381 -11.29 -5.53 -26.81
N SER A 382 -12.08 -6.58 -26.56
CA SER A 382 -12.65 -7.49 -27.56
C SER A 382 -14.18 -7.30 -27.61
N GLU A 383 -14.87 -7.92 -28.58
CA GLU A 383 -16.26 -7.61 -28.94
C GLU A 383 -17.35 -8.14 -27.96
N LEU A 384 -16.97 -8.42 -26.71
CA LEU A 384 -17.86 -8.91 -25.64
C LEU A 384 -18.43 -7.78 -24.74
N ASN A 385 -18.22 -6.51 -25.09
CA ASN A 385 -18.66 -5.36 -24.30
C ASN A 385 -20.15 -5.02 -24.51
N ARG A 386 -21.03 -5.61 -23.70
CA ARG A 386 -22.38 -5.07 -23.41
C ARG A 386 -22.64 -4.70 -21.94
N TYR A 387 -21.69 -4.97 -21.05
CA TYR A 387 -21.90 -4.88 -19.59
C TYR A 387 -20.97 -3.88 -18.87
N PHE A 388 -20.18 -3.10 -19.61
CA PHE A 388 -19.30 -2.06 -19.06
C PHE A 388 -19.82 -0.65 -19.37
N ASP A 389 -21.01 -0.37 -18.87
CA ASP A 389 -21.47 0.99 -18.56
C ASP A 389 -21.58 1.07 -17.03
N PHE A 390 -20.68 1.80 -16.38
CA PHE A 390 -20.56 1.80 -14.92
C PHE A 390 -21.71 2.59 -14.28
N ASP A 391 -22.26 3.58 -14.99
CA ASP A 391 -23.35 4.44 -14.55
C ASP A 391 -24.72 3.74 -14.65
N ASN A 392 -24.81 2.64 -15.41
CA ASN A 392 -26.01 1.80 -15.58
C ASN A 392 -25.83 0.35 -15.07
N SER A 393 -24.74 0.05 -14.37
CA SER A 393 -24.52 -1.28 -13.78
C SER A 393 -25.44 -1.50 -12.57
N PRO A 394 -26.05 -2.69 -12.40
CA PRO A 394 -26.84 -2.99 -11.19
C PRO A 394 -26.02 -2.89 -9.89
N PHE A 395 -24.69 -3.03 -9.97
CA PHE A 395 -23.79 -2.84 -8.83
C PHE A 395 -23.64 -1.38 -8.37
N ALA A 396 -24.06 -0.39 -9.16
CA ALA A 396 -24.15 1.00 -8.69
C ALA A 396 -25.13 1.14 -7.51
N LYS A 397 -26.20 0.33 -7.48
CA LYS A 397 -27.20 0.35 -6.40
C LYS A 397 -26.70 -0.26 -5.10
N LEU A 398 -25.78 -1.22 -5.17
CA LEU A 398 -25.07 -1.73 -3.98
C LEU A 398 -24.04 -0.73 -3.43
N TYR A 399 -23.74 0.33 -4.18
CA TYR A 399 -22.86 1.43 -3.75
C TYR A 399 -23.63 2.61 -3.13
N GLU A 400 -24.95 2.70 -3.33
CA GLU A 400 -25.82 3.78 -2.84
C GLU A 400 -26.92 3.28 -1.88
N GLY A 401 -26.52 2.40 -0.96
CA GLY A 401 -27.19 2.18 0.32
C GLY A 401 -28.46 1.31 0.31
N GLU A 402 -28.32 0.06 0.77
CA GLU A 402 -29.32 -0.53 1.66
C GLU A 402 -28.68 -0.72 3.04
N LEU A 403 -29.42 -0.35 4.09
CA LEU A 403 -28.95 -0.40 5.48
C LEU A 403 -29.18 -1.79 6.06
N LEU A 404 -28.23 -2.28 6.87
CA LEU A 404 -28.53 -3.33 7.85
C LEU A 404 -29.29 -2.72 9.03
N THR A 405 -30.58 -2.46 8.80
CA THR A 405 -31.59 -2.18 9.83
C THR A 405 -32.71 -3.21 9.72
N ASP A 406 -32.50 -4.36 10.35
CA ASP A 406 -33.53 -5.21 10.98
C ASP A 406 -32.83 -6.39 11.70
N GLY A 407 -32.94 -6.46 13.02
CA GLY A 407 -32.24 -7.43 13.89
C GLY A 407 -31.95 -6.91 15.29
#